data_AF-A0A4P5SFZ3-F1
#
_entry.id   AF-A0A4P5SFZ3-F1
#
_cell.length_a   1.000
_cell.length_b   1.000
_cell.length_c   1.000
_cell.angle_alpha   90.00
_cell.angle_beta   90.00
_cell.angle_gamma   90.00
#
_symmetry.space_group_name_H-M   'P 1'
#
loop_
_entity.id
_entity.type
_entity.pdbx_description
1 polymer ?
#
loop_
_entity_poly.entity_id
_entity_poly.type
_entity_poly.pdbx_seq_one_letter_code
_entity_poly.pdbx_strand_id
1 'polypeptide(L)'
;MVGGKRYLVIRTAAGRRLTYGSIANSTVRTGDTVLAGQIIGTTGSMLYFGVRENGILGYSYVDVYVDPAKYLSQNMRTSHRAILVNGLTSQLASQDSSC
;
A
#
# COMPACT_ATOMS: atom_id res chain seq x y z
N MET A 1 -17.15 6.34 1.74
CA MET A 1 -16.24 7.14 0.88
C MET A 1 -16.07 8.50 1.52
N VAL A 2 -14.86 9.07 1.52
CA VAL A 2 -14.62 10.45 2.01
C VAL A 2 -14.18 11.28 0.82
N GLY A 3 -14.94 12.31 0.44
CA GLY A 3 -14.64 13.18 -0.71
C GLY A 3 -14.63 12.48 -2.08
N GLY A 4 -15.39 11.38 -2.26
CA GLY A 4 -15.41 10.60 -3.52
C GLY A 4 -14.18 9.73 -3.77
N LYS A 5 -13.19 9.75 -2.86
CA LYS A 5 -11.97 8.93 -2.96
C LYS A 5 -12.14 7.64 -2.15
N ARG A 6 -11.67 6.51 -2.71
CA ARG A 6 -11.55 5.24 -1.99
C ARG A 6 -10.21 5.18 -1.29
N TYR A 7 -10.23 4.58 -0.11
CA TYR A 7 -9.06 4.40 0.75
C TYR A 7 -9.00 2.94 1.18
N LEU A 8 -7.81 2.36 1.08
CA LEU A 8 -7.48 1.10 1.73
C LEU A 8 -6.60 1.38 2.94
N VAL A 9 -6.93 0.74 4.05
CA VAL A 9 -6.11 0.79 5.26
C VAL A 9 -5.71 -0.64 5.59
N ILE A 10 -4.41 -0.91 5.57
CA ILE A 10 -3.85 -2.21 5.90
C ILE A 10 -3.23 -2.12 7.28
N ARG A 11 -3.67 -2.99 8.19
CA ARG A 11 -3.03 -3.18 9.49
C ARG A 11 -1.94 -4.24 9.34
N THR A 12 -0.72 -3.91 9.74
CA THR A 12 0.40 -4.85 9.72
C THR A 12 0.48 -5.62 11.05
N ALA A 13 1.18 -6.76 11.05
CA ALA A 13 1.43 -7.54 12.27
C ALA A 13 2.20 -6.74 13.34
N ALA A 14 3.03 -5.78 12.92
CA ALA A 14 3.73 -4.86 13.81
C ALA A 14 2.82 -3.76 14.39
N GLY A 15 1.50 -3.83 14.17
CA GLY A 15 0.53 -2.88 14.70
C GLY A 15 0.46 -1.55 13.95
N ARG A 16 1.17 -1.40 12.82
CA ARG A 16 1.14 -0.19 11.99
C ARG A 16 -0.09 -0.18 11.09
N ARG A 17 -0.51 1.00 10.65
CA ARG A 17 -1.56 1.20 9.65
C ARG A 17 -1.01 1.91 8.43
N LEU A 18 -1.01 1.20 7.31
CA LEU A 18 -0.64 1.73 6.00
C LEU A 18 -1.91 2.18 5.30
N THR A 19 -1.94 3.43 4.85
CA THR A 19 -3.10 4.02 4.18
C THR A 19 -2.75 4.29 2.72
N TYR A 20 -3.56 3.73 1.83
CA TYR A 20 -3.48 3.91 0.38
C TYR A 20 -4.75 4.64 -0.08
N GLY A 21 -4.61 5.88 -0.53
CA GLY A 21 -5.72 6.71 -1.01
C GLY A 21 -5.73 6.86 -2.52
N SER A 22 -6.86 7.34 -3.05
CA SER A 22 -7.08 7.51 -4.51
C SER A 22 -7.09 6.17 -5.26
N ILE A 23 -7.72 5.18 -4.65
CA ILE A 23 -7.87 3.85 -5.22
C ILE A 23 -9.00 3.85 -6.25
N ALA A 24 -8.69 3.50 -7.49
CA ALA A 24 -9.65 3.40 -8.57
C ALA A 24 -10.45 2.09 -8.45
N ASN A 25 -9.76 0.96 -8.28
CA ASN A 25 -10.38 -0.35 -8.11
C ASN A 25 -9.65 -1.16 -7.03
N SER A 26 -10.37 -2.06 -6.36
CA SER A 26 -9.81 -2.98 -5.39
C SER A 26 -10.64 -4.25 -5.32
N THR A 27 -9.94 -5.38 -5.22
CA THR A 27 -10.55 -6.70 -5.04
C THR A 27 -10.62 -7.10 -3.57
N VAL A 28 -9.93 -6.38 -2.68
CA VAL A 28 -9.88 -6.71 -1.24
C VAL A 28 -10.99 -6.00 -0.47
N ARG A 29 -11.47 -6.67 0.56
CA ARG A 29 -12.55 -6.23 1.44
C ARG A 29 -12.01 -6.08 2.87
N THR A 30 -12.78 -5.38 3.70
CA THR A 30 -12.47 -5.26 5.12
C THR A 30 -12.46 -6.64 5.78
N GLY A 31 -11.38 -6.94 6.50
CA GLY A 31 -11.17 -8.24 7.15
C GLY A 31 -10.29 -9.19 6.35
N ASP A 32 -10.03 -8.92 5.07
CA ASP A 32 -9.15 -9.74 4.26
C ASP A 32 -7.69 -9.65 4.75
N THR A 33 -7.03 -10.80 4.77
CA THR A 33 -5.58 -10.87 4.98
C THR A 33 -4.87 -10.68 3.66
N VAL A 34 -3.89 -9.78 3.63
CA VAL A 34 -3.07 -9.50 2.44
C VAL A 34 -1.60 -9.77 2.74
N LEU A 35 -0.88 -10.30 1.75
CA LEU A 35 0.55 -10.56 1.86
C LEU A 35 1.36 -9.42 1.24
N ALA A 36 2.60 -9.24 1.72
CA ALA A 36 3.52 -8.28 1.12
C ALA A 36 3.79 -8.67 -0.35
N GLY A 37 3.65 -7.70 -1.26
CA GLY A 37 3.78 -7.92 -2.71
C GLY A 37 2.48 -8.32 -3.42
N GLN A 38 1.41 -8.64 -2.68
CA GLN A 38 0.11 -8.91 -3.28
C GLN A 38 -0.50 -7.65 -3.89
N ILE A 39 -1.09 -7.77 -5.08
CA ILE A 39 -1.87 -6.70 -5.70
C ILE A 39 -3.19 -6.56 -4.93
N ILE A 40 -3.37 -5.42 -4.27
CA ILE A 40 -4.56 -5.08 -3.47
C ILE A 40 -5.55 -4.17 -4.21
N GLY A 41 -5.17 -3.65 -5.38
CA GLY A 41 -5.99 -2.75 -6.17
C GLY A 41 -5.16 -1.91 -7.13
N THR A 42 -5.85 -1.03 -7.85
CA THR A 42 -5.28 -0.06 -8.78
C THR A 42 -5.57 1.36 -8.31
N THR A 43 -4.61 2.26 -8.51
CA THR A 43 -4.72 3.69 -8.20
C THR A 43 -5.21 4.46 -9.42
N GLY A 44 -5.81 5.63 -9.20
CA GLY A 44 -6.01 6.62 -10.26
C GLY A 44 -4.70 7.29 -10.70
N SER A 45 -4.78 8.54 -11.16
CA SER A 45 -3.63 9.32 -11.64
C SER A 45 -2.55 9.59 -10.59
N MET A 46 -2.92 9.54 -9.31
CA MET A 46 -2.02 9.80 -8.20
C MET A 46 -2.35 8.88 -7.02
N LEU A 47 -1.31 8.33 -6.40
CA LEU A 47 -1.43 7.53 -5.18
C LEU A 47 -1.11 8.40 -3.96
N TYR A 48 -1.97 8.35 -2.95
CA TYR A 48 -1.67 8.93 -1.64
C TYR A 48 -1.24 7.81 -0.69
N PHE A 49 -0.05 7.93 -0.11
CA PHE A 49 0.46 6.96 0.84
C PHE A 49 0.72 7.62 2.20
N GLY A 50 0.23 7.00 3.27
CA GLY A 50 0.44 7.47 4.63
C GLY A 50 0.65 6.32 5.60
N VAL A 51 1.47 6.55 6.63
CA VAL A 51 1.78 5.57 7.66
C VAL A 51 1.37 6.11 9.01
N ARG A 52 0.69 5.26 9.79
CA ARG A 52 0.42 5.49 11.20
C ARG A 52 1.04 4.38 12.03
N GLU A 53 1.69 4.77 13.11
CA GLU A 53 2.24 3.85 14.11
C GLU A 53 1.52 4.02 15.43
N ASN A 54 1.52 2.97 16.26
CA ASN A 54 1.10 3.13 17.65
C ASN A 54 2.15 3.98 18.37
N GLY A 55 1.73 5.16 18.79
CA GLY A 55 2.45 6.03 19.71
C GLY A 55 1.75 6.10 21.05
N ILE A 56 2.36 6.86 21.96
CA ILE A 56 1.80 7.15 23.28
C ILE A 56 1.64 8.67 23.36
N LEU A 57 0.42 9.13 23.64
CA LEU A 57 0.14 10.53 24.01
C LEU A 57 -0.45 10.54 25.41
N GLY A 58 0.31 11.10 26.36
CA GLY A 58 -0.02 11.01 27.79
C GLY A 58 0.02 9.55 28.26
N TYR A 59 -1.12 9.06 28.77
CA TYR A 59 -1.27 7.68 29.27
C TYR A 59 -2.02 6.74 28.30
N SER A 60 -2.26 7.18 27.05
CA SER A 60 -3.08 6.42 26.09
C SER A 60 -2.29 6.05 24.83
N TYR A 61 -2.52 4.83 24.33
CA TYR A 61 -2.03 4.41 23.01
C TYR A 61 -2.87 5.05 21.92
N VAL A 62 -2.21 5.69 20.96
CA VAL A 62 -2.86 6.40 19.85
C VAL A 62 -2.16 6.10 18.53
N ASP A 63 -2.88 6.23 17.42
CA ASP A 63 -2.29 6.17 16.09
C ASP A 63 -1.67 7.54 15.74
N VAL A 64 -0.35 7.59 15.62
CA VAL A 64 0.40 8.81 15.26
C VAL A 64 0.83 8.73 13.81
N TYR A 65 0.62 9.81 13.06
CA TYR A 65 1.15 9.94 11.70
C TYR A 65 2.66 10.08 11.75
N VAL A 66 3.35 9.24 10.97
CA VAL A 66 4.80 9.27 10.84
C VAL A 66 5.19 9.55 9.40
N ASP A 67 6.39 10.06 9.18
CA ASP A 67 6.93 10.28 7.85
C ASP A 67 6.97 8.95 7.06
N PRO A 68 6.19 8.82 5.96
CA PRO A 68 6.16 7.61 5.17
C PRO A 68 7.49 7.34 4.44
N ALA A 69 8.30 8.36 4.18
CA ALA A 69 9.55 8.23 3.42
C ALA A 69 10.54 7.25 4.08
N LYS A 70 10.52 7.15 5.41
CA LYS A 70 11.29 6.18 6.21
C LYS A 70 11.05 4.72 5.77
N TYR A 71 9.84 4.40 5.32
CA TYR A 71 9.45 3.03 4.91
C TYR A 71 9.64 2.81 3.41
N LEU A 72 9.79 3.89 2.65
CA LEU A 72 10.08 3.83 1.22
C LEU A 72 11.59 3.71 0.97
N SER A 73 12.43 4.35 1.79
CA SER A 73 13.88 4.44 1.60
C SER A 73 14.66 3.17 1.95
N GLN A 74 14.09 2.28 2.78
CA GLN A 74 14.79 1.07 3.25
C GLN A 74 14.81 -0.10 2.24
N ASN A 75 14.10 0.00 1.11
CA ASN A 75 13.86 -1.11 0.18
C ASN A 75 14.73 -1.10 -1.09
N MET A 76 15.80 -0.31 -1.14
CA MET A 76 16.73 -0.33 -2.30
C MET A 76 17.76 -1.47 -2.27
N ARG A 77 17.82 -2.31 -1.21
CA ARG A 77 18.85 -3.35 -1.07
C ARG A 77 18.39 -4.81 -1.01
N THR A 78 17.10 -5.12 -0.88
CA THR A 78 16.64 -6.53 -0.81
C THR A 78 15.37 -6.79 -1.61
N SER A 79 15.43 -7.78 -2.50
CA SER A 79 14.44 -8.15 -3.53
C SER A 79 13.13 -8.81 -3.03
N HIS A 80 12.43 -8.23 -2.05
CA HIS A 80 11.05 -8.64 -1.74
C HIS A 80 10.14 -7.41 -1.73
N ARG A 81 9.77 -6.99 -2.94
CA ARG A 81 9.23 -5.66 -3.23
C ARG A 81 7.70 -5.62 -3.10
N ALA A 82 7.18 -4.57 -2.45
CA ALA A 82 5.93 -3.97 -2.89
C ALA A 82 6.28 -3.07 -4.10
N ILE A 83 5.96 -3.51 -5.32
CA ILE A 83 6.24 -2.74 -6.53
C ILE A 83 5.02 -1.88 -6.83
N LEU A 84 5.22 -0.57 -6.92
CA LEU A 84 4.29 0.34 -7.58
C LEU A 84 4.37 0.04 -9.09
N VAL A 85 3.47 -0.79 -9.58
CA VAL A 85 3.33 -1.06 -11.01
C VAL A 85 2.38 -0.02 -11.59
N ASN A 86 2.89 0.83 -12.49
CA ASN A 86 2.04 1.67 -13.32
C ASN A 86 1.27 0.77 -14.29
N GLY A 87 -0.06 0.97 -14.42
CA GLY A 87 -0.96 0.09 -15.19
C GLY A 87 -0.74 0.07 -16.71
N LEU A 88 0.39 0.58 -17.20
CA LEU A 88 0.75 0.59 -18.62
C LEU A 88 1.71 -0.54 -19.01
N THR A 89 2.24 -1.31 -18.05
CA THR A 89 3.28 -2.32 -18.33
C THR A 89 2.74 -3.74 -18.56
N SER A 90 1.43 -3.97 -18.45
CA SER A 90 0.82 -5.30 -18.53
C SER A 90 0.87 -5.97 -19.91
N GLN A 91 1.31 -5.26 -20.97
CA GLN A 91 1.33 -5.79 -22.34
C GLN A 91 2.67 -6.36 -22.82
N LEU A 92 3.76 -6.21 -22.06
CA LEU A 92 5.09 -6.63 -22.54
C LEU A 92 5.53 -8.03 -22.06
N ALA A 93 4.72 -8.74 -21.28
CA ALA A 93 5.09 -10.05 -20.71
C ALA A 93 4.45 -11.27 -21.41
N SER A 94 3.72 -11.08 -22.52
CA SER A 94 3.02 -12.17 -23.22
C SER A 94 3.53 -12.49 -24.63
N GLN A 95 4.74 -12.05 -24.99
CA GLN A 95 5.40 -12.43 -26.24
C GLN A 95 6.85 -12.78 -25.95
N ASP A 96 7.11 -13.99 -25.46
CA ASP A 96 8.34 -14.74 -25.76
C ASP A 96 8.23 -16.12 -25.11
N SER A 97 7.58 -17.04 -25.82
CA SER A 97 7.66 -18.49 -25.58
C SER A 97 7.27 -19.21 -26.87
N SER A 98 8.10 -19.08 -27.90
CA SER A 98 8.13 -20.00 -29.04
C SER A 98 9.52 -19.93 -29.67
N CYS A 99 10.31 -20.98 -29.43
CA CYS A 99 11.30 -21.61 -30.32
C CYS A 99 11.99 -22.74 -29.53
#